data_AF-U2QV07-F1
#
_entry.id   AF-U2QV07-F1
#
_cell.length_a   1.000
_cell.length_b   1.000
_cell.length_c   1.000
_cell.angle_alpha   90.00
_cell.angle_beta   90.00
_cell.angle_gamma   90.00
#
_symmetry.space_group_name_H-M   'P 1'
#
loop_
_entity.id
_entity.type
_entity.pdbx_description
1 polymer ?
#
loop_
_entity_poly.entity_id
_entity_poly.type
_entity_poly.pdbx_seq_one_letter_code
_entity_poly.pdbx_strand_id
1 'polypeptide(L)'
;MVQKKNSQQLAKLLKINRTRIHYHLNILEEFNFIEVVDTDSINGIIQKYYLPTTHTFIPAPNIFNDFFNNISLNFNIDKENEEKFWYELKQLENKFFSKKDTDIINKPSKKNNR
;
A
#
# COMPACT_ATOMS: atom_id res chain seq x y z
N MET A 1 -16.85 8.79 11.83
CA MET A 1 -16.40 7.72 12.73
C MET A 1 -15.44 6.81 11.99
N VAL A 2 -14.32 6.44 12.61
CA VAL A 2 -13.35 5.50 12.00
C VAL A 2 -13.96 4.10 12.03
N GLN A 3 -14.02 3.43 10.88
CA GLN A 3 -14.60 2.10 10.76
C GLN A 3 -13.54 1.04 11.06
N LYS A 4 -13.82 0.12 12.00
CA LYS A 4 -12.95 -1.04 12.28
C LYS A 4 -12.81 -1.92 11.05
N LYS A 5 -11.61 -2.45 10.80
CA LYS A 5 -11.34 -3.31 9.63
C LYS A 5 -10.54 -4.55 10.01
N ASN A 6 -10.80 -5.64 9.32
CA ASN A 6 -10.04 -6.88 9.47
C ASN A 6 -8.89 -6.99 8.46
N SER A 7 -8.03 -8.00 8.61
CA SER A 7 -6.85 -8.17 7.75
C SER A 7 -7.19 -8.34 6.27
N GLN A 8 -8.30 -9.00 5.93
CA GLN A 8 -8.71 -9.18 4.54
C GLN A 8 -9.20 -7.87 3.91
N GLN A 9 -9.97 -7.08 4.65
CA GLN A 9 -10.43 -5.76 4.21
C GLN A 9 -9.24 -4.81 4.01
N LEU A 10 -8.28 -4.80 4.92
CA LEU A 10 -7.07 -3.99 4.82
C LEU A 10 -6.17 -4.43 3.66
N ALA A 11 -5.99 -5.73 3.44
CA ALA A 11 -5.26 -6.26 2.28
C ALA A 11 -5.85 -5.74 0.96
N LYS A 12 -7.19 -5.80 0.83
CA LYS A 12 -7.89 -5.35 -0.36
C LYS A 12 -7.75 -3.83 -0.55
N LEU A 13 -7.92 -3.05 0.52
CA LEU A 13 -7.84 -1.59 0.49
C LEU A 13 -6.44 -1.09 0.13
N LEU A 14 -5.41 -1.72 0.69
CA LEU A 14 -4.01 -1.34 0.48
C LEU A 14 -3.37 -2.06 -0.72
N LYS A 15 -4.11 -2.94 -1.40
CA LYS A 15 -3.63 -3.78 -2.53
C LYS A 15 -2.35 -4.56 -2.20
N ILE A 16 -2.24 -5.07 -0.97
CA ILE A 16 -1.12 -5.92 -0.54
C ILE A 16 -1.58 -7.36 -0.30
N ASN A 17 -0.67 -8.32 -0.49
CA ASN A 17 -1.00 -9.73 -0.33
C ASN A 17 -1.30 -10.09 1.14
N ARG A 18 -2.00 -11.23 1.33
CA ARG A 18 -2.48 -11.68 2.64
C ARG A 18 -1.34 -11.91 3.64
N THR A 19 -0.24 -12.53 3.22
CA THR A 19 0.89 -12.81 4.11
C THR A 19 1.54 -11.52 4.62
N ARG A 20 1.74 -10.53 3.74
CA ARG A 20 2.33 -9.22 4.09
C ARG A 20 1.43 -8.43 5.03
N ILE A 21 0.11 -8.39 4.79
CA ILE A 21 -0.77 -7.65 5.70
C ILE A 21 -0.72 -8.22 7.12
N HIS A 22 -0.69 -9.55 7.27
CA HIS A 22 -0.64 -10.17 8.60
C HIS A 22 0.67 -9.83 9.32
N TYR A 23 1.79 -9.90 8.61
CA TYR A 23 3.10 -9.48 9.14
C TYR A 23 3.07 -8.03 9.65
N HIS A 24 2.58 -7.09 8.83
CA HIS A 24 2.53 -5.69 9.22
C HIS A 24 1.54 -5.41 10.36
N LEU A 25 0.38 -6.06 10.38
CA LEU A 25 -0.59 -5.89 11.46
C LEU A 25 -0.05 -6.40 12.80
N ASN A 26 0.68 -7.52 12.81
CA ASN A 26 1.32 -8.01 14.02
C ASN A 26 2.32 -6.99 14.58
N ILE A 27 3.17 -6.42 13.74
CA ILE A 27 4.15 -5.39 14.14
C ILE A 27 3.43 -4.15 14.67
N LEU A 28 2.41 -3.67 13.97
CA LEU A 28 1.66 -2.48 14.41
C LEU A 28 0.92 -2.72 15.73
N GLU A 29 0.39 -3.92 15.96
CA GLU A 29 -0.24 -4.34 17.22
C GLU A 29 0.82 -4.41 18.35
N GLU A 30 1.97 -5.03 18.08
CA GLU A 30 3.10 -5.15 19.02
C GLU A 30 3.63 -3.79 19.50
N PHE A 31 3.69 -2.81 18.60
CA PHE A 31 4.12 -1.45 18.93
C PHE A 31 2.95 -0.49 19.26
N ASN A 32 1.75 -1.00 19.52
CA ASN A 32 0.58 -0.22 19.93
C ASN A 32 0.16 0.90 18.95
N PHE A 33 0.47 0.78 17.66
CA PHE A 33 -0.08 1.66 16.62
C PHE A 33 -1.54 1.33 16.31
N ILE A 34 -1.93 0.07 16.49
CA ILE A 34 -3.30 -0.41 16.34
C ILE A 34 -3.66 -1.30 17.53
N GLU A 35 -4.96 -1.47 17.76
CA GLU A 35 -5.49 -2.39 18.76
C GLU A 35 -6.62 -3.24 18.17
N VAL A 36 -6.80 -4.44 18.72
CA VAL A 36 -7.95 -5.29 18.41
C VAL A 36 -9.14 -4.80 19.22
N VAL A 37 -10.14 -4.27 18.53
CA VAL A 37 -11.36 -3.73 19.17
C VAL A 37 -12.55 -4.67 19.07
N ASP A 38 -12.46 -5.71 18.25
CA ASP A 38 -13.49 -6.72 18.11
C ASP A 38 -12.94 -8.02 17.51
N THR A 39 -13.67 -9.12 17.74
CA THR A 39 -13.36 -10.44 17.20
C THR A 39 -14.63 -11.20 16.82
N ASP A 40 -14.66 -11.76 15.61
CA ASP A 40 -15.70 -12.70 15.18
C ASP A 40 -15.13 -14.12 15.09
N SER A 41 -15.97 -15.14 15.32
CA SER A 41 -15.63 -16.53 15.00
C SER A 41 -16.27 -16.91 13.67
N ILE A 42 -15.44 -17.16 12.65
CA ILE A 42 -15.90 -17.56 11.31
C ILE A 42 -15.34 -18.95 11.04
N ASN A 43 -16.21 -19.96 10.98
CA ASN A 43 -15.82 -21.37 10.80
C ASN A 43 -14.76 -21.85 11.80
N GLY A 44 -14.85 -21.39 13.06
CA GLY A 44 -13.89 -21.71 14.11
C GLY A 44 -12.57 -20.93 14.05
N ILE A 45 -12.42 -20.01 13.09
CA ILE A 45 -11.26 -19.12 12.99
C ILE A 45 -11.61 -17.77 13.60
N ILE A 46 -10.76 -17.29 14.50
CA ILE A 46 -10.91 -15.96 15.11
C ILE A 46 -10.49 -14.89 14.10
N GLN A 47 -11.43 -14.03 13.73
CA GLN A 47 -11.22 -12.88 12.86
C GLN A 47 -11.15 -11.61 13.72
N LYS A 48 -9.93 -11.07 13.90
CA LYS A 48 -9.69 -9.79 14.56
C LYS A 48 -10.10 -8.59 13.69
N TYR A 49 -10.60 -7.53 14.33
CA TYR A 49 -10.81 -6.20 13.76
C TYR A 49 -10.00 -5.15 14.50
N TYR A 50 -9.42 -4.22 13.74
CA TYR A 50 -8.46 -3.27 14.25
C TYR A 50 -8.95 -1.82 14.12
N LEU A 51 -8.54 -0.98 15.05
CA LEU A 51 -8.58 0.49 14.98
C LEU A 51 -7.20 1.07 15.34
N PRO A 52 -6.85 2.26 14.84
CA PRO A 52 -5.66 2.97 15.29
C PRO A 52 -5.86 3.44 16.74
N THR A 53 -4.80 3.38 17.54
CA THR A 53 -4.81 3.81 18.96
C THR A 53 -4.84 5.33 19.13
N THR A 54 -4.50 6.08 18.07
CA THR A 54 -4.48 7.55 18.05
C THR A 54 -4.95 8.08 16.70
N HIS A 55 -5.42 9.33 16.70
CA HIS A 55 -5.80 10.06 15.49
C HIS A 55 -4.59 10.46 14.63
N THR A 56 -3.42 10.59 15.24
CA THR A 56 -2.21 11.11 14.59
C THR A 56 -0.96 10.41 15.10
N PHE A 57 -0.05 10.09 14.18
CA PHE A 57 1.31 9.64 14.46
C PHE A 57 2.29 10.66 13.89
N ILE A 58 3.25 11.10 14.69
CA ILE A 58 4.32 12.01 14.25
C ILE A 58 5.58 11.17 14.02
N PRO A 59 5.88 10.78 12.77
CA PRO A 59 7.11 10.06 12.49
C PRO A 59 8.33 10.94 12.75
N ALA A 60 9.45 10.33 13.15
CA ALA A 60 10.72 11.03 13.17
C ALA A 60 11.07 11.51 11.75
N PRO A 61 11.58 12.75 11.56
CA PRO A 61 11.83 13.30 10.22
C PRO A 61 12.72 12.42 9.34
N ASN A 62 13.64 11.69 9.96
CA ASN A 62 14.60 10.82 9.29
C ASN A 62 14.06 9.43 8.93
N ILE A 63 12.85 9.04 9.35
CA ILE A 63 12.35 7.67 9.11
C ILE A 63 12.19 7.33 7.62
N PHE A 64 12.07 8.37 6.79
CA PHE A 64 11.95 8.24 5.34
C PHE A 64 13.25 8.56 4.59
N ASN A 65 14.33 8.94 5.29
CA ASN A 65 15.57 9.37 4.62
C ASN A 65 16.11 8.29 3.69
N ASP A 66 16.18 7.02 4.12
CA ASP A 66 16.72 5.95 3.27
C ASP A 66 15.85 5.64 2.05
N PHE A 67 14.54 5.88 2.17
CA PHE A 67 13.58 5.79 1.06
C PHE A 67 13.80 6.91 0.04
N PHE A 68 14.03 8.14 0.52
CA PHE A 68 14.25 9.29 -0.36
C PHE A 68 15.67 9.32 -0.93
N ASN A 69 16.69 8.94 -0.18
CA ASN A 69 18.10 9.03 -0.60
C ASN A 69 18.42 8.19 -1.84
N ASN A 70 17.66 7.12 -2.10
CA ASN A 70 17.89 6.22 -3.23
C ASN A 70 16.81 6.29 -4.33
N ILE A 71 15.70 7.01 -4.10
CA ILE A 71 14.52 7.01 -5.00
C ILE A 71 14.03 8.43 -5.31
N SER A 72 14.41 9.45 -4.54
CA SER A 72 14.02 10.83 -4.78
C SER A 72 15.02 11.55 -5.69
N LEU A 73 14.49 12.32 -6.63
CA LEU A 73 15.24 13.28 -7.43
C LEU A 73 14.74 14.67 -7.03
N ASN A 74 15.65 15.50 -6.53
CA ASN A 74 15.36 16.90 -6.24
C ASN A 74 15.70 17.72 -7.48
N PHE A 75 14.76 18.54 -7.94
CA PHE A 75 14.95 19.48 -9.03
C PHE A 75 14.14 20.73 -8.76
N ASN A 76 14.60 21.84 -9.32
CA ASN A 76 13.94 23.13 -9.18
C ASN A 76 13.07 23.39 -10.42
N ILE A 77 11.89 23.98 -10.21
CA ILE A 77 10.97 24.37 -11.27
C ILE A 77 10.54 25.81 -11.00
N ASP A 78 10.60 26.66 -12.03
CA ASP A 78 10.02 28.00 -11.94
C ASP A 78 8.50 27.89 -11.83
N LYS A 79 7.89 28.72 -10.99
CA LYS A 79 6.44 28.64 -10.70
C LYS A 79 5.57 28.71 -11.96
N GLU A 80 5.99 29.45 -12.96
CA GLU A 80 5.33 29.57 -14.27
C GLU A 80 5.30 28.26 -15.08
N ASN A 81 6.23 27.34 -14.80
CA ASN A 81 6.37 26.07 -15.51
C ASN A 81 5.76 24.88 -14.74
N GLU A 82 5.24 25.10 -13.53
CA GLU A 82 4.72 24.04 -12.66
C GLU A 82 3.55 23.28 -13.29
N GLU A 83 2.55 23.98 -13.83
CA GLU A 83 1.39 23.34 -14.47
C GLU A 83 1.79 22.49 -15.68
N LYS A 84 2.69 23.02 -16.51
CA LYS A 84 3.21 22.33 -17.70
C LYS A 84 3.98 21.07 -17.32
N PHE A 85 4.81 21.14 -16.28
CA PHE A 85 5.54 19.99 -15.78
C PHE A 85 4.61 18.85 -15.36
N TRP A 86 3.58 19.15 -14.55
CA TRP A 86 2.62 18.13 -14.11
C TRP A 86 1.84 17.52 -15.27
N TYR A 87 1.49 18.34 -16.27
CA TYR A 87 0.86 17.84 -17.48
C TYR A 87 1.77 16.86 -18.23
N GLU A 88 3.02 17.23 -18.51
CA GLU A 88 3.98 16.37 -19.20
C GLU A 88 4.28 15.07 -18.43
N LEU A 89 4.43 15.16 -17.10
CA LEU A 89 4.67 14.01 -16.24
C LEU A 89 3.50 13.02 -16.31
N LYS A 90 2.26 13.51 -16.31
CA LYS A 90 1.07 12.66 -16.45
C LYS A 90 1.00 11.97 -17.81
N GLN A 91 1.40 12.65 -18.88
CA GLN A 91 1.47 12.03 -20.20
C GLN A 91 2.55 10.97 -20.29
N LEU A 92 3.70 11.20 -19.62
CA LEU A 92 4.76 10.22 -19.50
C LEU A 92 4.27 8.98 -18.74
N GLU A 93 3.61 9.18 -17.60
CA GLU A 93 3.00 8.10 -16.82
C GLU A 93 2.07 7.25 -17.70
N ASN A 94 1.10 7.88 -18.37
CA ASN A 94 0.19 7.17 -19.28
C ASN A 94 0.94 6.36 -20.34
N LYS A 95 1.96 6.95 -20.98
CA LYS A 95 2.74 6.28 -22.03
C LYS A 95 3.45 5.02 -21.54
N PHE A 96 4.00 5.04 -20.32
CA PHE A 96 4.78 3.92 -19.79
C PHE A 96 3.94 2.90 -19.02
N PHE A 97 2.83 3.32 -18.42
CA PHE A 97 1.93 2.43 -17.69
C PHE A 97 0.90 1.74 -18.60
N SER A 98 0.48 2.34 -19.73
CA SER A 98 -0.39 1.66 -20.71
C SER A 98 0.28 0.48 -21.44
N LYS A 99 1.60 0.32 -21.35
CA LYS A 99 2.35 -0.75 -22.05
C LYS A 99 2.52 -2.04 -21.24
N LYS A 100 2.21 -2.04 -19.93
CA LYS A 100 2.39 -3.22 -19.06
C LYS A 100 1.20 -4.18 -19.00
N ASP A 101 0.03 -3.77 -19.47
CA ASP A 101 -1.18 -4.61 -19.38
C ASP A 101 -1.33 -5.64 -20.51
N THR A 102 -0.56 -5.55 -21.61
CA THR A 102 -0.67 -6.53 -22.71
C THR A 102 0.22 -7.76 -22.55
N ASP A 103 1.30 -7.68 -21.77
CA ASP A 103 2.35 -8.71 -21.80
C ASP A 103 2.33 -9.66 -20.59
N ILE A 104 1.55 -9.35 -19.54
CA ILE A 104 1.38 -10.24 -18.37
C ILE A 104 0.19 -11.20 -18.56
N ILE A 105 -0.77 -10.86 -19.43
CA ILE A 105 -2.01 -11.66 -19.63
C ILE A 105 -1.81 -12.81 -20.64
N ASN A 106 -0.80 -12.76 -21.52
CA ASN A 106 -0.58 -13.74 -22.58
C ASN A 106 0.64 -14.66 -22.33
N LYS A 107 0.79 -15.23 -21.14
CA LYS A 107 1.60 -16.45 -20.99
C LYS A 107 0.67 -17.66 -21.05
N PRO A 108 0.64 -18.45 -22.15
CA PRO A 108 -0.18 -19.64 -22.19
C PRO A 108 0.28 -20.59 -21.08
N SER A 109 -0.65 -20.92 -20.18
CA SER A 109 -0.48 -21.97 -19.18
C SER A 109 -0.12 -23.27 -19.90
N LYS A 110 1.11 -23.76 -19.72
CA LYS A 110 1.46 -25.14 -20.07
C LYS A 110 0.54 -26.07 -19.28
N LYS A 111 -0.44 -26.67 -19.96
CA LYS A 111 -1.13 -27.87 -19.46
C LYS A 111 -0.09 -28.96 -19.33
N ASN A 112 0.34 -29.25 -18.10
CA ASN A 112 1.02 -30.51 -17.81
C ASN A 112 -0.07 -31.55 -17.57
N ASN A 113 -0.32 -32.38 -18.59
CA ASN A 113 -0.98 -33.67 -18.43
C ASN A 113 0.02 -34.63 -17.78
N ARG A 114 -0.30 -35.13 -16.59
CA ARG A 114 0.00 -36.50 -16.15
C ARG A 114 -1.11 -36.97 -15.24
#